data_AF-A0A8C2YQF1-F1
#
_entry.id   AF-A0A8C2YQF1-F1
#
_cell.length_a   1.000
_cell.length_b   1.000
_cell.length_c   1.000
_cell.angle_alpha   90.00
_cell.angle_beta   90.00
_cell.angle_gamma   90.00
#
_symmetry.space_group_name_H-M   'P 1'
#
loop_
_entity.id
_entity.type
_entity.pdbx_description
1 polymer ?
#
loop_
_entity_poly.entity_id
_entity_poly.type
_entity_poly.pdbx_seq_one_letter_code
_entity_poly.pdbx_strand_id
1 'polypeptide(L)'
;MLVLGRQKLTELRDAICCVSDLQIGGEFSNTPDQAPEHISKDLYKSAFFYFEGTFYNDKRYPECRDLSRTIIEWSESHDRGYGKFQTARMEDFTFNDLNIKLGFPYLYCHQGDCEHVVVITDIR
;
A
#
# COMPACT_ATOMS: atom_id res chain seq x y z
N MET A 1 -7.85 14.95 3.25
CA MET A 1 -6.69 14.67 4.11
C MET A 1 -5.58 15.65 3.75
N LEU A 2 -4.83 16.15 4.74
CA LEU A 2 -3.67 17.01 4.53
C LEU A 2 -2.44 16.32 5.12
N VAL A 3 -1.30 16.40 4.45
CA VAL A 3 -0.03 15.83 4.88
C VAL A 3 1.07 16.87 4.76
N LEU A 4 2.10 16.75 5.58
CA LEU A 4 3.31 17.57 5.49
C LEU A 4 4.34 16.87 4.60
N GLY A 5 5.11 17.65 3.85
CA GLY A 5 6.19 17.13 3.00
C GLY A 5 7.17 16.21 3.73
N ARG A 6 7.43 16.47 5.02
CA ARG A 6 8.34 15.70 5.88
C ARG A 6 7.76 14.40 6.45
N GLN A 7 6.46 14.18 6.32
CA GLN A 7 5.84 12.96 6.86
C GLN A 7 6.21 11.77 6.00
N LYS A 8 6.43 10.64 6.66
CA LYS A 8 6.72 9.39 5.98
C LYS A 8 5.48 8.88 5.27
N LEU A 9 5.67 8.14 4.19
CA LEU A 9 4.56 7.50 3.47
C LEU A 9 3.80 6.50 4.37
N THR A 10 4.48 5.90 5.33
CA THR A 10 3.85 5.02 6.33
C THR A 10 2.83 5.77 7.21
N GLU A 11 3.03 7.06 7.48
CA GLU A 11 2.06 7.86 8.23
C GLU A 11 0.79 8.07 7.40
N LEU A 12 0.93 8.28 6.08
CA LEU A 12 -0.22 8.33 5.17
C LEU A 12 -0.97 6.99 5.17
N ARG A 13 -0.24 5.88 5.04
CA ARG A 13 -0.80 4.53 5.08
C ARG A 13 -1.65 4.33 6.35
N ASP A 14 -1.11 4.69 7.50
CA ASP A 14 -1.78 4.48 8.79
C ASP A 14 -3.04 5.34 8.93
N ALA A 15 -3.07 6.52 8.29
CA ALA A 15 -4.21 7.43 8.28
C ALA A 15 -5.32 7.05 7.27
N ILE A 16 -5.06 6.15 6.32
CA ILE A 16 -6.09 5.65 5.40
C ILE A 16 -7.02 4.70 6.14
N CYS A 17 -8.31 5.02 6.14
CA CYS A 17 -9.37 4.19 6.71
C CYS A 17 -10.07 3.43 5.58
N CYS A 18 -9.78 2.14 5.45
CA CYS A 18 -10.46 1.26 4.49
C CYS A 18 -11.55 0.44 5.19
N VAL A 19 -12.68 0.19 4.52
CA VAL A 19 -13.71 -0.73 5.05
C VAL A 19 -13.16 -2.14 5.22
N SER A 20 -12.28 -2.59 4.32
CA SER A 20 -11.61 -3.89 4.42
C SER A 20 -10.72 -4.01 5.66
N ASP A 21 -10.23 -2.91 6.23
CA ASP A 21 -9.45 -2.95 7.50
C ASP A 21 -10.30 -3.44 8.67
N LEU A 22 -11.59 -3.12 8.66
CA LEU A 22 -12.54 -3.41 9.73
C LEU A 22 -13.14 -4.81 9.64
N GLN A 23 -12.86 -5.54 8.57
CA GLN A 23 -13.36 -6.89 8.39
C GLN A 23 -12.73 -7.84 9.41
N ILE A 24 -13.47 -8.89 9.74
CA ILE A 24 -13.00 -9.96 10.61
C ILE A 24 -12.33 -10.99 9.68
N GLY A 25 -11.01 -11.09 9.76
CA GLY A 25 -10.24 -12.10 9.05
C GLY A 25 -10.14 -13.39 9.87
N GLY A 26 -10.23 -14.55 9.21
CA GLY A 26 -10.02 -15.85 9.85
C GLY A 26 -11.09 -16.89 9.53
N GLU A 27 -10.95 -18.05 10.15
CA GLU A 27 -11.87 -19.19 10.06
C GLU A 27 -12.64 -19.29 11.38
N PHE A 28 -13.96 -19.19 11.33
CA PHE A 28 -14.83 -19.18 12.53
C PHE A 28 -15.99 -20.18 12.39
N SER A 29 -16.02 -21.02 11.36
CA SER A 29 -17.12 -21.96 11.13
C SER A 29 -17.31 -22.94 12.29
N ASN A 30 -16.23 -23.30 12.97
CA ASN A 30 -16.26 -24.18 14.14
C ASN A 30 -16.59 -23.47 15.46
N THR A 31 -16.46 -22.13 15.51
CA THR A 31 -16.67 -21.30 16.71
C THR A 31 -17.36 -19.96 16.38
N PRO A 32 -18.61 -19.98 15.85
CA PRO A 32 -19.27 -18.78 15.33
C PRO A 32 -19.58 -17.72 16.39
N ASP A 33 -19.70 -18.11 17.65
CA ASP A 33 -19.99 -17.20 18.78
C ASP A 33 -18.71 -16.56 19.37
N GLN A 34 -17.53 -16.95 18.91
CA GLN A 34 -16.27 -16.42 19.42
C GLN A 34 -16.07 -14.99 18.92
N ALA A 35 -15.91 -14.05 19.86
CA ALA A 35 -15.53 -12.69 19.52
C ALA A 35 -14.15 -12.70 18.83
N PRO A 36 -14.01 -12.07 17.66
CA PRO A 36 -12.73 -11.98 16.98
C PRO A 36 -11.76 -11.12 17.79
N GLU A 37 -10.52 -11.61 17.94
CA GLU A 37 -9.47 -10.88 18.66
C GLU A 37 -8.78 -9.82 17.78
N HIS A 38 -8.83 -10.00 16.46
CA HIS A 38 -8.09 -9.19 15.49
C HIS A 38 -8.95 -8.84 14.28
N ILE A 39 -8.76 -7.63 13.76
CA ILE A 39 -9.34 -7.22 12.48
C ILE A 39 -8.35 -7.47 11.33
N SER A 40 -8.84 -7.44 10.09
CA SER A 40 -8.03 -7.67 8.88
C SER A 40 -6.77 -6.80 8.83
N LYS A 41 -6.83 -5.55 9.30
CA LYS A 41 -5.65 -4.66 9.35
C LYS A 41 -4.52 -5.19 10.24
N ASP A 42 -4.85 -5.91 11.30
CA ASP A 42 -3.87 -6.49 12.23
C ASP A 42 -3.20 -7.73 11.63
N LEU A 43 -3.93 -8.48 10.80
CA LEU A 43 -3.46 -9.73 10.20
C LEU A 43 -2.73 -9.50 8.86
N TYR A 44 -3.28 -8.63 8.01
CA TYR A 44 -2.84 -8.42 6.64
C TYR A 44 -2.10 -7.08 6.49
N LYS A 45 -0.90 -7.03 7.06
CA LYS A 45 -0.11 -5.79 7.17
C LYS A 45 0.60 -5.35 5.90
N SER A 46 0.57 -6.16 4.84
CA SER A 46 1.28 -5.87 3.59
C SER A 46 0.57 -4.78 2.81
N ALA A 47 1.32 -3.79 2.33
CA ALA A 47 0.80 -2.70 1.53
C ALA A 47 1.91 -2.06 0.67
N PHE A 48 1.52 -1.39 -0.41
CA PHE A 48 2.41 -0.47 -1.13
C PHE A 48 1.68 0.79 -1.59
N PHE A 49 2.44 1.86 -1.78
CA PHE A 49 2.07 2.92 -2.71
C PHE A 49 2.83 2.76 -4.02
N TYR A 50 2.19 3.10 -5.13
CA TYR A 50 2.83 3.17 -6.44
C TYR A 50 2.79 4.61 -6.95
N PHE A 51 3.97 5.23 -7.01
CA PHE A 51 4.17 6.59 -7.53
C PHE A 51 5.26 6.56 -8.60
N GLU A 52 4.97 7.13 -9.78
CA GLU A 52 5.95 7.37 -10.85
C GLU A 52 6.90 6.18 -11.14
N GLY A 53 6.36 4.98 -11.33
CA GLY A 53 7.18 3.79 -11.65
C GLY A 53 7.83 3.08 -10.46
N THR A 54 7.61 3.58 -9.22
CA THR A 54 8.21 3.01 -8.00
C THR A 54 7.14 2.46 -7.07
N PHE A 55 7.31 1.21 -6.64
CA PHE A 55 6.53 0.57 -5.58
C PHE A 55 7.20 0.80 -4.22
N TYR A 56 6.59 1.61 -3.38
CA TYR A 56 6.98 1.86 -2.00
C TYR A 56 6.28 0.83 -1.11
N ASN A 57 6.93 -0.31 -0.90
CA ASN A 57 6.39 -1.43 -0.12
C ASN A 57 6.61 -1.18 1.38
N ASP A 58 5.57 -1.39 2.18
CA ASP A 58 5.70 -1.32 3.64
C ASP A 58 6.47 -2.54 4.15
N LYS A 59 7.67 -2.31 4.68
CA LYS A 59 8.55 -3.36 5.20
C LYS A 59 8.84 -3.17 6.69
N ARG A 60 7.96 -2.46 7.40
CA ARG A 60 8.07 -2.18 8.85
C ARG A 60 7.98 -3.45 9.71
N TYR A 61 7.26 -4.46 9.23
CA TYR A 61 7.01 -5.69 9.97
C TYR A 61 7.52 -6.93 9.21
N PRO A 62 8.06 -7.95 9.90
CA PRO A 62 8.53 -9.18 9.27
C PRO A 62 7.43 -9.95 8.49
N GLU A 63 6.17 -9.77 8.87
CA GLU A 63 5.02 -10.42 8.22
C GLU A 63 4.63 -9.73 6.89
N CYS A 64 5.14 -8.52 6.64
CA CYS A 64 4.88 -7.81 5.40
C CYS A 64 5.52 -8.54 4.22
N ARG A 65 4.68 -8.95 3.27
CA ARG A 65 5.08 -9.52 1.99
C ARG A 65 5.21 -8.41 0.96
N ASP A 66 6.12 -8.62 0.00
CA ASP A 66 6.27 -7.72 -1.13
C ASP A 66 5.15 -7.98 -2.15
N LEU A 67 4.05 -7.24 -2.03
CA LEU A 67 2.89 -7.38 -2.91
C LEU A 67 3.21 -6.95 -4.35
N SER A 68 4.21 -6.08 -4.54
CA SER A 68 4.60 -5.61 -5.87
C SER A 68 5.32 -6.66 -6.71
N ARG A 69 5.88 -7.70 -6.08
CA ARG A 69 6.70 -8.72 -6.74
C ARG A 69 6.02 -9.33 -7.96
N THR A 70 4.78 -9.80 -7.82
CA THR A 70 4.05 -10.46 -8.90
C THR A 70 3.83 -9.52 -10.09
N ILE A 71 3.59 -8.23 -9.83
CA ILE A 71 3.41 -7.22 -10.88
C ILE A 71 4.72 -7.00 -11.63
N ILE A 72 5.83 -6.89 -10.90
CA ILE A 72 7.17 -6.71 -11.47
C ILE A 72 7.56 -7.92 -12.32
N GLU A 73 7.47 -9.13 -11.77
CA GLU A 73 7.78 -10.37 -12.49
C GLU A 73 6.93 -10.53 -13.75
N TRP A 74 5.62 -10.24 -13.66
CA TRP A 74 4.74 -10.25 -14.82
C TRP A 74 5.17 -9.24 -15.88
N SER A 75 5.55 -8.03 -15.47
CA SER A 75 6.00 -6.97 -16.39
C SER A 75 7.32 -7.29 -17.08
N GLU A 76 8.24 -7.99 -16.39
CA GLU A 76 9.54 -8.37 -16.92
C GLU A 76 9.53 -9.66 -17.74
N SER A 77 8.47 -10.48 -17.60
CA SER A 77 8.34 -11.76 -18.31
C SER A 77 8.37 -11.63 -19.84
N HIS A 78 7.94 -10.49 -20.38
CA HIS A 78 7.90 -10.20 -21.81
C HIS A 78 8.17 -8.72 -22.04
N ASP A 79 8.82 -8.37 -23.16
CA ASP A 79 8.89 -6.98 -23.56
C ASP A 79 7.49 -6.49 -23.97
N ARG A 80 6.92 -5.66 -23.10
CA ARG A 80 5.60 -5.05 -23.26
C ARG A 80 5.70 -3.54 -23.53
N GLY A 81 6.90 -3.00 -23.68
CA GLY A 81 7.13 -1.55 -23.82
C GLY A 81 6.97 -0.75 -22.52
N TYR A 82 6.86 -1.41 -21.37
CA TYR A 82 6.90 -0.75 -20.07
C TYR A 82 8.35 -0.51 -19.63
N GLY A 83 8.61 0.62 -18.99
CA GLY A 83 9.88 0.85 -18.30
C GLY A 83 10.04 -0.11 -17.11
N LYS A 84 11.28 -0.31 -16.65
CA LYS A 84 11.56 -1.14 -15.47
C LYS A 84 11.00 -0.49 -14.22
N PHE A 85 10.09 -1.18 -13.55
CA PHE A 85 9.59 -0.76 -12.24
C PHE A 85 10.70 -0.81 -11.19
N GLN A 86 10.60 0.09 -10.23
CA GLN A 86 11.50 0.17 -9.09
C GLN A 86 10.78 -0.21 -7.81
N THR A 87 11.53 -0.62 -6.79
CA THR A 87 10.99 -0.89 -5.45
C THR A 87 11.78 -0.12 -4.40
N ALA A 88 11.07 0.41 -3.40
CA ALA A 88 11.64 1.09 -2.25
C ALA A 88 10.94 0.64 -0.96
N ARG A 89 11.60 0.85 0.18
CA ARG A 89 11.02 0.68 1.51
C ARG A 89 10.18 1.92 1.84
N MET A 90 8.90 1.73 2.12
CA MET A 90 7.96 2.83 2.37
C MET A 90 8.38 3.70 3.57
N GLU A 91 8.95 3.08 4.60
CA GLU A 91 9.38 3.73 5.84
C GLU A 91 10.62 4.62 5.70
N ASP A 92 11.30 4.57 4.55
CA ASP A 92 12.50 5.36 4.28
C ASP A 92 12.21 6.62 3.44
N PHE A 93 10.97 6.82 3.02
CA PHE A 93 10.58 7.92 2.13
C PHE A 93 9.53 8.84 2.77
N THR A 94 9.66 10.13 2.47
CA THR A 94 8.70 11.19 2.77
C THR A 94 8.08 11.73 1.48
N PHE A 95 7.05 12.58 1.60
CA PHE A 95 6.46 13.24 0.44
C PHE A 95 7.43 14.18 -0.30
N ASN A 96 8.41 14.75 0.41
CA ASN A 96 9.45 15.59 -0.19
C ASN A 96 10.40 14.80 -1.11
N ASP A 97 10.48 13.48 -0.93
CA ASP A 97 11.34 12.61 -1.73
C ASP A 97 10.64 12.11 -3.00
N LEU A 98 9.35 12.40 -3.16
CA LEU A 98 8.54 11.92 -4.27
C LEU A 98 8.52 12.89 -5.45
N ASN A 99 8.59 12.34 -6.66
CA ASN A 99 8.18 13.04 -7.86
C ASN A 99 6.68 12.82 -8.04
N ILE A 100 5.88 13.89 -8.09
CA ILE A 100 4.42 13.80 -8.11
C ILE A 100 3.85 14.77 -9.14
N LYS A 101 2.86 14.31 -9.89
CA LYS A 101 2.00 15.11 -10.77
C LYS A 101 0.68 15.41 -10.06
N LEU A 102 0.33 16.70 -10.01
CA LEU A 102 -0.96 17.11 -9.48
C LEU A 102 -2.10 16.60 -10.36
N GLY A 103 -3.17 16.11 -9.73
CA GLY A 103 -4.34 15.56 -10.41
C GLY A 103 -4.13 14.20 -11.08
N PHE A 104 -2.94 13.60 -10.99
CA PHE A 104 -2.67 12.27 -11.55
C PHE A 104 -3.12 11.16 -10.59
N PRO A 105 -3.75 10.08 -11.09
CA PRO A 105 -4.15 8.95 -10.26
C PRO A 105 -2.95 8.04 -9.93
N TYR A 106 -2.63 7.94 -8.66
CA TYR A 106 -1.68 6.98 -8.10
C TYR A 106 -2.42 5.82 -7.41
N LEU A 107 -1.69 4.76 -7.08
CA LEU A 107 -2.26 3.55 -6.49
C LEU A 107 -1.75 3.35 -5.07
N TYR A 108 -2.66 3.06 -4.15
CA TYR A 108 -2.41 2.44 -2.86
C TYR A 108 -3.05 1.05 -2.86
N CYS A 109 -2.27 0.01 -2.59
CA CYS A 109 -2.79 -1.36 -2.47
C CYS A 109 -2.43 -1.92 -1.10
N HIS A 110 -3.38 -2.58 -0.46
CA HIS A 110 -3.18 -3.26 0.83
C HIS A 110 -4.00 -4.55 0.90
N GLN A 111 -3.68 -5.40 1.88
CA GLN A 111 -4.32 -6.72 2.09
C GLN A 111 -4.21 -7.70 0.89
N GLY A 112 -3.43 -7.36 -0.14
CA GLY A 112 -3.14 -8.22 -1.30
C GLY A 112 -3.84 -7.75 -2.58
N ASP A 113 -5.09 -7.33 -2.47
CA ASP A 113 -5.95 -6.97 -3.62
C ASP A 113 -6.87 -5.76 -3.36
N CYS A 114 -6.78 -5.14 -2.19
CA CYS A 114 -7.59 -3.97 -1.87
C CYS A 114 -6.92 -2.70 -2.43
N GLU A 115 -7.38 -2.26 -3.59
CA GLU A 115 -6.81 -1.14 -4.34
C GLU A 115 -7.58 0.17 -4.13
N HIS A 116 -6.84 1.27 -3.95
CA HIS A 116 -7.37 2.61 -3.75
C HIS A 116 -6.62 3.60 -4.65
N VAL A 117 -7.37 4.47 -5.32
CA VAL A 117 -6.78 5.57 -6.08
C VAL A 117 -6.42 6.71 -5.14
N VAL A 118 -5.18 7.16 -5.21
CA VAL A 118 -4.67 8.31 -4.47
C VAL A 118 -4.41 9.45 -5.46
N VAL A 119 -5.04 10.61 -5.24
CA VAL A 119 -4.84 11.80 -6.07
C VAL A 119 -4.33 12.92 -5.19
N ILE A 120 -3.19 13.52 -5.58
CA ILE A 120 -2.69 14.74 -4.93
C ILE A 120 -3.27 15.93 -5.69
N THR A 121 -4.13 16.69 -5.02
CA THR A 121 -4.89 17.78 -5.65
C THR A 121 -4.19 19.13 -5.57
N ASP A 122 -3.30 19.33 -4.59
CA ASP A 122 -2.64 20.62 -4.31
C ASP A 122 -1.34 20.42 -3.51
N ILE A 123 -0.36 21.31 -3.66
CA ILE A 123 0.90 21.38 -2.89
C ILE A 123 1.16 22.86 -2.57
N ARG A 124 1.54 23.18 -1.32
CA ARG A 124 1.72 24.55 -0.82
C ARG A 124 3.05 24.74 -0.12
#